data_AF-A0A3A6QS71-F1
#
_entry.id   AF-A0A3A6QS71-F1
#
_cell.length_a   1.000
_cell.length_b   1.000
_cell.length_c   1.000
_cell.angle_alpha   90.00
_cell.angle_beta   90.00
_cell.angle_gamma   90.00
#
_symmetry.space_group_name_H-M   'P 1'
#
loop_
_entity.id
_entity.type
_entity.pdbx_description
1 polymer ?
#
loop_
_entity_poly.entity_id
_entity_poly.type
_entity_poly.pdbx_seq_one_letter_code
_entity_poly.pdbx_strand_id
1 'polypeptide(L)' 'MSENTPVSDKVDRVEAIIEQLENGEVSLEEAQELREEGEELLTELEGTLAVGDGEIIEQ' A
#
# COMPACT_ATOMS: atom_id res chain seq x y z
N MET A 1 -1.01 -9.99 -5.05
CA MET A 1 -1.07 -10.25 -3.60
C MET A 1 -2.37 -11.01 -3.28
N SER A 2 -2.49 -11.71 -2.15
CA SER A 2 -3.76 -12.38 -1.79
C SER A 2 -4.72 -11.35 -1.15
N GLU A 3 -6.02 -11.38 -1.48
CA GLU A 3 -7.05 -10.46 -0.96
C GLU A 3 -7.17 -10.44 0.58
N ASN A 4 -6.52 -11.37 1.29
CA ASN A 4 -6.50 -11.47 2.75
C ASN A 4 -5.21 -10.95 3.42
N THR A 5 -4.33 -10.29 2.67
CA THR A 5 -3.13 -9.68 3.26
C THR A 5 -3.57 -8.58 4.26
N PRO A 6 -3.14 -8.63 5.54
CA PRO A 6 -3.50 -7.63 6.53
C PRO A 6 -3.17 -6.20 6.08
N VAL A 7 -3.98 -5.23 6.50
CA VAL A 7 -3.73 -3.80 6.22
C VAL A 7 -2.36 -3.35 6.72
N SER A 8 -1.95 -3.84 7.90
CA SER A 8 -0.61 -3.57 8.45
C SER A 8 0.49 -3.99 7.49
N ASP A 9 0.40 -5.20 6.95
CA ASP A 9 1.44 -5.79 6.12
C ASP A 9 1.55 -5.04 4.78
N LYS A 10 0.43 -4.53 4.25
CA LYS A 10 0.42 -3.65 3.07
C LYS A 10 1.08 -2.31 3.36
N VAL A 11 0.81 -1.71 4.53
CA VAL A 11 1.45 -0.46 4.96
C VAL A 11 2.96 -0.67 5.15
N ASP A 12 3.38 -1.72 5.86
CA ASP A 12 4.79 -2.07 6.06
C ASP A 12 5.51 -2.23 4.72
N ARG A 13 4.85 -2.83 3.71
CA ARG A 13 5.41 -2.97 2.37
C ARG A 13 5.56 -1.63 1.65
N VAL A 14 4.56 -0.74 1.74
CA VAL A 14 4.65 0.61 1.16
C VAL A 14 5.79 1.40 1.79
N GLU A 15 5.97 1.33 3.11
CA GLU A 15 7.09 1.99 3.80
C GLU A 15 8.45 1.46 3.33
N ALA A 16 8.59 0.13 3.19
CA ALA A 16 9.82 -0.47 2.66
C ALA A 16 10.11 -0.08 1.20
N ILE A 17 9.08 0.13 0.39
CA ILE A 17 9.23 0.64 -0.99
C ILE A 17 9.76 2.07 -0.96
N ILE A 18 9.19 2.94 -0.12
CA ILE A 18 9.61 4.33 0.03
C ILE A 18 11.09 4.39 0.45
N GLU A 19 11.49 3.62 1.48
CA GLU A 19 12.87 3.59 1.95
C GLU A 19 13.85 3.17 0.84
N GLN A 20 13.51 2.15 0.06
CA GLN A 20 14.36 1.70 -1.07
C GLN A 20 14.50 2.77 -2.15
N LEU A 21 13.40 3.45 -2.50
CA LEU A 21 13.41 4.53 -3.49
C LEU A 21 14.19 5.75 -2.99
N GLU A 22 14.07 6.11 -1.71
CA GLU A 22 14.79 7.23 -1.08
C GLU A 22 16.29 6.98 -0.97
N ASN A 23 16.69 5.74 -0.69
CA ASN A 23 18.11 5.35 -0.64
C ASN A 23 18.78 5.49 -2.01
N GLY A 24 18.03 5.35 -3.10
CA GLY A 24 18.54 5.54 -4.47
C GLY A 24 19.54 4.46 -4.92
N GLU A 25 19.66 3.37 -4.18
CA GLU A 25 20.53 2.21 -4.48
C GLU A 25 19.83 1.18 -5.38
N VAL A 26 18.90 1.63 -6.23
CA VAL A 26 18.14 0.79 -7.18
C VAL A 26 18.30 1.33 -8.60
N SER A 27 18.23 0.45 -9.60
CA SER A 27 18.20 0.85 -11.00
C SER A 27 16.89 1.58 -11.35
N LEU A 28 16.85 2.26 -12.50
CA LEU A 28 15.63 2.90 -12.98
C LEU A 28 14.50 1.90 -13.25
N GLU A 29 14.84 0.70 -13.73
CA GLU A 29 13.88 -0.37 -13.98
C GLU A 29 13.28 -0.86 -12.66
N GLU A 30 14.12 -1.17 -11.68
CA GLU A 30 13.67 -1.55 -10.33
C GLU A 30 12.85 -0.44 -9.66
N ALA A 31 13.25 0.83 -9.81
CA ALA A 31 12.48 1.96 -9.29
C ALA A 31 11.09 2.09 -9.92
N GLN A 32 10.94 1.72 -11.20
CA GLN A 32 9.64 1.71 -11.87
C GLN A 32 8.75 0.59 -11.35
N GLU A 33 9.30 -0.61 -11.20
CA GLU A 33 8.58 -1.76 -10.62
C GLU A 33 8.12 -1.48 -9.19
N LEU A 34 9.01 -0.94 -8.35
CA LEU A 34 8.70 -0.53 -6.98
C LEU A 34 7.60 0.53 -6.93
N ARG A 35 7.63 1.50 -7.85
CA ARG A 35 6.59 2.52 -7.96
C ARG A 35 5.24 1.89 -8.35
N GLU A 36 5.21 0.99 -9.32
CA GLU A 36 3.98 0.31 -9.74
C GLU A 36 3.39 -0.54 -8.61
N GLU A 37 4.22 -1.28 -7.89
CA GLU A 37 3.80 -2.05 -6.71
C GLU A 37 3.23 -1.12 -5.62
N GLY A 38 3.89 0.00 -5.35
CA GLY A 38 3.41 0.99 -4.39
C GLY A 38 2.04 1.58 -4.76
N GLU A 39 1.82 1.89 -6.05
CA GLU A 39 0.54 2.40 -6.55
C GLU A 39 -0.59 1.37 -6.43
N GLU A 40 -0.31 0.09 -6.69
CA GLU A 40 -1.27 -1.00 -6.51
C GLU A 40 -1.66 -1.15 -5.03
N LEU A 41 -0.66 -1.19 -4.13
CA LEU A 41 -0.89 -1.32 -2.69
C LEU A 41 -1.70 -0.14 -2.13
N LEU A 42 -1.41 1.10 -2.56
CA LEU A 42 -2.16 2.28 -2.15
C LEU A 42 -3.61 2.21 -2.62
N THR A 43 -3.85 1.79 -3.86
CA THR A 43 -5.21 1.60 -4.41
C THR A 43 -5.99 0.56 -3.60
N GLU A 44 -5.35 -0.55 -3.25
CA GLU A 44 -5.98 -1.57 -2.40
C GLU A 44 -6.29 -1.07 -0.99
N LEU A 45 -5.38 -0.30 -0.39
CA LEU A 45 -5.56 0.31 0.93
C LEU A 45 -6.70 1.31 0.90
N GLU A 46 -6.76 2.19 -0.10
CA GLU A 46 -7.87 3.12 -0.30
C GLU A 46 -9.21 2.39 -0.40
N GLY A 47 -9.28 1.31 -1.20
CA GLY A 47 -10.49 0.49 -1.31
C GLY A 47 -10.87 -0.20 0.01
N THR A 48 -9.89 -0.67 0.77
CA THR A 48 -10.12 -1.34 2.07
C THR A 48 -10.58 -0.37 3.15
N LEU A 49 -10.03 0.84 3.16
CA LEU A 49 -10.32 1.87 4.16
C LEU A 49 -11.51 2.76 3.78
N ALA A 50 -11.99 2.68 2.54
CA ALA A 50 -13.22 3.31 2.08
C ALA A 50 -14.47 2.64 2.68
N VAL A 51 -14.68 2.83 3.99
CA VAL A 51 -15.83 2.29 4.74
C VAL A 51 -17.13 3.11 4.56
N GLY A 52 -17.11 4.17 3.73
CA GLY A 52 -18.23 5.08 3.50
C GLY A 52 -18.64 5.89 4.74
N ASP A 53 -19.78 6.57 4.66
CA ASP A 53 -20.42 7.19 5.84
C ASP A 53 -21.08 6.09 6.67
N GLY A 54 -20.28 5.42 7.51
CA GLY A 54 -20.78 4.37 8.38
C GLY A 54 -21.89 4.88 9.31
N GLU A 55 -23.01 4.16 9.38
CA GLU A 55 -24.08 4.44 10.36
C GLU A 55 -23.68 3.83 11.71
N ILE A 56 -23.49 4.67 12.74
CA ILE A 56 -23.22 4.21 14.10
C ILE A 56 -24.52 3.63 14.67
N ILE A 57 -24.54 2.32 14.95
CA ILE A 57 -25.67 1.66 15.62
C ILE A 57 -25.34 1.58 17.12
N GLU A 58 -25.93 2.49 17.91
CA GLU A 58 -25.89 2.41 19.39
C GLU A 58 -26.86 1.30 19.86
N GLN A 59 -26.37 0.38 20.70
CA GLN A 59 -27.17 -0.67 21.34
C GLN A 59 -27.56 -0.28 22.77
#